data_AF-A0A0L6Z961-F1
#
_entry.id   AF-A0A0L6Z961-F1
#
_cell.length_a   1.000
_cell.length_b   1.000
_cell.length_c   1.000
_cell.angle_alpha   90.00
_cell.angle_beta   90.00
_cell.angle_gamma   90.00
#
_symmetry.space_group_name_H-M   'P 1'
#
loop_
_entity.id
_entity.type
_entity.pdbx_description
1 polymer ?
#
loop_
_entity_poly.entity_id
_entity_poly.type
_entity_poly.pdbx_seq_one_letter_code
_entity_poly.pdbx_strand_id
1 'polypeptide(L)'
;MAKGGFPGMGGMNINNLMKQAQKMQQQMEKAQQELEEKEYTATAGGGAVKVTINGKKQFTNIEIKPDVVDPDDVEMLQDLILTACNQVLQTMEETTANEMKKLTGGMNMPGMF
;
A
#
# COMPACT_ATOMS: atom_id res chain seq x y z
N MET A 1 35.04 -46.53 23.88
CA MET A 1 35.78 -45.25 23.93
C MET A 1 35.90 -44.79 22.46
N ALA A 2 35.51 -43.60 21.99
CA ALA A 2 35.31 -42.31 22.63
C ALA A 2 34.13 -41.53 22.01
N LYS A 3 33.49 -40.72 22.86
CA LYS A 3 32.50 -39.67 22.57
C LYS A 3 33.08 -38.55 21.70
N GLY A 4 32.25 -37.91 20.89
CA GLY A 4 32.59 -36.63 20.26
C GLY A 4 31.47 -35.96 19.47
N GLY A 5 30.22 -36.05 19.93
CA GLY A 5 29.15 -35.19 19.39
C GLY A 5 29.28 -33.79 19.98
N PHE A 6 29.31 -32.77 19.12
CA PHE A 6 29.20 -31.36 19.51
C PHE A 6 27.74 -30.90 19.41
N PRO A 7 27.00 -30.75 20.52
CA PRO A 7 25.74 -30.01 20.55
C PRO A 7 25.98 -28.62 21.17
N GLY A 8 25.63 -27.53 20.48
CA GLY A 8 25.55 -26.25 21.20
C GLY A 8 25.46 -24.94 20.42
N MET A 9 25.89 -24.85 19.16
CA MET A 9 26.06 -23.53 18.53
C MET A 9 24.95 -23.10 17.54
N GLY A 10 23.98 -23.96 17.23
CA GLY A 10 22.89 -23.67 16.28
C GLY A 10 21.55 -23.21 16.89
N GLY A 11 21.23 -23.64 18.13
CA GLY A 11 19.89 -23.45 18.71
C GLY A 11 19.57 -22.04 19.20
N MET A 12 20.57 -21.27 19.66
CA MET A 12 20.37 -19.89 20.13
C MET A 12 20.05 -18.91 18.98
N ASN A 13 20.65 -19.12 17.80
CA ASN A 13 20.39 -18.29 16.62
C ASN A 13 19.01 -18.56 16.01
N ILE A 14 18.53 -19.81 16.06
CA ILE A 14 17.21 -20.18 15.54
C ILE A 14 16.08 -19.57 16.39
N ASN A 15 16.20 -19.57 17.72
CA ASN A 15 15.20 -18.97 18.60
C ASN A 15 15.07 -17.45 18.41
N ASN A 16 16.20 -16.75 18.20
CA ASN A 16 16.19 -15.32 17.93
C ASN A 16 15.62 -15.00 16.54
N LEU A 17 15.95 -15.81 15.54
CA LEU A 17 15.37 -15.70 14.19
C LEU A 17 13.86 -15.90 14.21
N MET A 18 13.36 -16.91 14.91
CA MET A 18 11.92 -17.18 15.01
C MET A 18 11.17 -16.03 15.69
N LYS A 19 11.73 -15.44 16.75
CA LYS A 19 11.13 -14.25 17.40
C LYS A 19 11.10 -13.03 16.48
N GLN A 20 12.15 -12.83 15.67
CA GLN A 20 12.18 -11.74 14.68
C GLN A 20 11.15 -11.98 13.56
N ALA A 21 11.02 -13.22 13.08
CA ALA A 21 10.02 -13.58 12.09
C ALA A 21 8.58 -13.38 12.61
N GLN A 22 8.29 -13.79 13.85
CA GLN A 22 6.99 -13.54 14.49
C GLN A 22 6.68 -12.04 14.63
N LYS A 23 7.67 -11.24 15.03
CA LYS A 23 7.50 -9.79 15.12
C LYS A 23 7.24 -9.16 13.75
N MET A 24 7.97 -9.60 12.72
CA MET A 24 7.76 -9.16 11.34
C MET A 24 6.35 -9.52 10.86
N GLN A 25 5.88 -10.74 11.14
CA GLN A 25 4.53 -11.16 10.80
C GLN A 25 3.46 -10.23 11.40
N GLN A 26 3.54 -9.95 12.70
CA GLN A 26 2.60 -9.04 13.36
C GLN A 26 2.68 -7.61 12.81
N GLN A 27 3.88 -7.13 12.48
CA GLN A 27 4.07 -5.82 11.88
C GLN A 27 3.48 -5.74 10.47
N MET A 28 3.62 -6.80 9.67
CA MET A 28 3.04 -6.91 8.34
C MET A 28 1.51 -6.92 8.39
N GLU A 29 0.92 -7.71 9.30
CA GLU A 29 -0.54 -7.76 9.48
C GLU A 29 -1.10 -6.38 9.89
N LYS A 30 -0.46 -5.70 10.84
CA LYS A 30 -0.87 -4.36 11.27
C LYS A 30 -0.73 -3.33 10.15
N ALA A 31 0.40 -3.36 9.43
CA ALA A 31 0.62 -2.45 8.32
C ALA A 31 -0.37 -2.69 7.17
N GLN A 32 -0.72 -3.95 6.89
CA GLN A 32 -1.75 -4.28 5.91
C GLN A 32 -3.10 -3.65 6.28
N GLN A 33 -3.52 -3.79 7.54
CA GLN A 33 -4.75 -3.17 8.04
C GLN A 33 -4.69 -1.63 7.94
N GLU A 34 -3.57 -1.02 8.35
CA GLU A 34 -3.39 0.43 8.26
C GLU A 34 -3.43 0.93 6.80
N LEU A 35 -2.82 0.19 5.88
CA LEU A 35 -2.82 0.52 4.45
C LEU A 35 -4.21 0.40 3.84
N GLU A 36 -5.00 -0.59 4.25
CA GLU A 36 -6.39 -0.77 3.82
C GLU A 36 -7.31 0.38 4.26
N GLU A 37 -7.13 0.89 5.47
CA GLU A 37 -7.94 2.00 6.02
C GLU A 37 -7.48 3.38 5.56
N LYS A 38 -6.21 3.50 5.13
CA LYS A 38 -5.64 4.76 4.66
C LYS A 38 -6.40 5.28 3.43
N GLU A 39 -6.66 6.58 3.42
CA GLU A 39 -7.19 7.30 2.28
C GLU A 39 -6.06 7.92 1.43
N TYR A 40 -6.28 7.92 0.12
CA TYR A 40 -5.40 8.47 -0.89
C TYR A 40 -6.22 9.42 -1.76
N THR A 41 -5.62 10.54 -2.13
CA THR A 41 -6.30 11.57 -2.91
C THR A 41 -5.45 11.98 -4.09
N ALA A 42 -6.10 12.17 -5.24
CA ALA A 42 -5.48 12.81 -6.40
C ALA A 42 -6.41 13.87 -6.98
N THR A 43 -5.84 14.76 -7.77
CA THR A 43 -6.57 15.84 -8.43
C THR A 43 -6.27 15.89 -9.93
N ALA A 44 -7.20 16.47 -10.68
CA ALA A 44 -7.05 16.82 -12.09
C ALA A 44 -7.51 18.26 -12.34
N GLY A 45 -7.11 18.85 -13.47
CA GLY A 45 -7.56 20.18 -13.90
C GLY A 45 -7.19 21.29 -12.91
N GLY A 46 -5.96 21.28 -12.38
CA GLY A 46 -5.53 22.27 -11.37
C GLY A 46 -6.29 22.18 -10.04
N GLY A 47 -6.84 21.01 -9.70
CA GLY A 47 -7.65 20.83 -8.49
C GLY A 47 -9.13 21.12 -8.70
N ALA A 48 -9.60 21.18 -9.94
CA ALA A 48 -11.02 21.28 -10.26
C ALA A 48 -11.79 19.99 -9.93
N VAL A 49 -11.15 18.83 -10.14
CA VAL A 49 -11.66 17.53 -9.70
C VAL A 49 -10.69 16.94 -8.68
N LYS A 50 -11.22 16.43 -7.58
CA LYS A 50 -10.48 15.71 -6.53
C LYS A 50 -11.19 14.38 -6.25
N VAL A 51 -10.44 13.28 -6.25
CA VAL A 51 -10.97 11.94 -6.01
C VAL A 51 -10.22 11.32 -4.84
N THR A 52 -10.95 10.73 -3.90
CA THR A 52 -10.41 9.99 -2.76
C THR A 52 -10.77 8.51 -2.86
N ILE A 53 -9.79 7.65 -2.61
CA ILE A 53 -9.94 6.19 -2.55
C ILE A 53 -9.32 5.67 -1.24
N ASN A 54 -9.84 4.59 -0.69
CA ASN A 54 -9.17 3.87 0.40
C ASN A 54 -8.24 2.75 -0.13
N GLY A 55 -7.43 2.16 0.76
CA GLY A 55 -6.57 1.03 0.40
C GLY A 55 -7.30 -0.25 0.01
N LYS A 56 -8.60 -0.34 0.28
CA LYS A 56 -9.49 -1.42 -0.22
C LYS A 56 -9.97 -1.20 -1.66
N LYS A 57 -9.41 -0.21 -2.36
CA LYS A 57 -9.79 0.21 -3.72
C LYS A 57 -11.24 0.66 -3.83
N GLN A 58 -11.79 1.28 -2.78
CA GLN A 58 -13.13 1.85 -2.78
C GLN A 58 -13.04 3.37 -2.85
N PHE A 59 -13.72 3.98 -3.82
CA PHE A 59 -13.85 5.44 -3.88
C PHE A 59 -14.71 5.93 -2.72
N THR A 60 -14.16 6.81 -1.88
CA THR A 60 -14.84 7.33 -0.70
C THR A 60 -15.36 8.75 -0.90
N ASN A 61 -14.76 9.53 -1.81
CA ASN A 61 -15.20 10.89 -2.09
C ASN A 61 -14.83 11.36 -3.51
N ILE A 62 -15.67 12.21 -4.09
CA ILE A 62 -15.39 12.96 -5.32
C ILE A 62 -15.87 14.40 -5.11
N GLU A 63 -14.96 15.36 -5.24
CA GLU A 63 -15.27 16.79 -5.21
C GLU A 63 -15.02 17.39 -6.59
N ILE A 64 -16.00 18.15 -7.08
CA ILE A 64 -15.95 18.83 -8.38
C ILE A 64 -16.25 20.30 -8.13
N LYS A 65 -15.37 21.19 -8.59
CA LYS A 65 -15.60 22.63 -8.51
C LYS A 65 -16.60 23.07 -9.59
N PRO A 66 -17.45 24.08 -9.32
CA PRO A 66 -18.48 24.50 -10.26
C PRO A 66 -17.96 25.04 -11.60
N ASP A 67 -16.72 25.53 -11.64
CA ASP A 67 -16.10 26.13 -12.83
C ASP A 67 -15.81 25.13 -13.96
N VAL A 68 -15.81 23.82 -13.65
CA VAL A 68 -15.67 22.74 -14.65
C VAL A 68 -16.99 22.01 -14.92
N VAL A 69 -18.13 22.53 -14.44
CA VAL A 69 -19.46 21.94 -14.67
C VAL A 69 -20.18 22.78 -15.72
N ASP A 70 -19.88 22.50 -16.99
CA ASP A 70 -20.53 23.13 -18.14
C ASP A 70 -21.37 22.08 -18.91
N PRO A 71 -22.70 22.26 -19.03
CA PRO A 71 -23.54 21.34 -19.81
C PRO A 71 -23.20 21.30 -21.30
N ASP A 72 -22.54 22.33 -21.83
CA ASP A 72 -22.10 22.38 -23.22
C ASP A 72 -20.72 21.72 -23.43
N ASP A 73 -19.98 21.44 -22.34
CA ASP A 73 -18.66 20.79 -22.36
C ASP A 73 -18.52 19.68 -21.30
N VAL A 74 -19.39 18.69 -21.39
CA VAL A 74 -19.37 17.51 -20.50
C VAL A 74 -18.12 16.64 -20.73
N GLU A 75 -17.56 16.66 -21.93
CA GLU A 75 -16.37 15.87 -22.30
C GLU A 75 -15.15 16.28 -21.46
N MET A 76 -14.94 17.59 -21.24
CA MET A 76 -13.88 18.07 -20.36
C MET A 76 -14.04 17.51 -18.94
N LEU A 77 -15.25 17.59 -18.37
CA LEU A 77 -15.50 17.10 -17.01
C LEU A 77 -15.26 15.59 -16.90
N GLN A 78 -15.69 14.83 -17.90
CA GLN A 78 -15.45 13.38 -17.97
C GLN A 78 -13.95 13.06 -17.99
N ASP A 79 -13.16 13.78 -18.78
CA ASP A 79 -11.71 13.57 -18.87
C ASP A 79 -10.99 13.90 -17.55
N LEU A 80 -11.40 14.97 -16.87
CA LEU A 80 -10.87 15.33 -15.55
C LEU A 80 -11.17 14.26 -14.50
N ILE A 81 -12.41 13.73 -14.47
CA ILE A 81 -12.79 12.65 -13.56
C ILE A 81 -11.98 11.39 -13.85
N LEU A 82 -11.87 10.99 -15.11
CA LEU A 82 -11.11 9.82 -15.53
C LEU A 82 -9.63 9.94 -15.11
N THR A 83 -9.03 11.10 -15.37
CA THR A 83 -7.64 11.39 -15.01
C THR A 83 -7.43 11.30 -13.51
N ALA A 84 -8.29 11.94 -12.69
CA ALA A 84 -8.17 11.90 -11.24
C ALA A 84 -8.35 10.48 -10.67
N CYS A 85 -9.28 9.69 -11.22
CA CYS A 85 -9.52 8.31 -10.81
C CYS A 85 -8.30 7.40 -11.09
N ASN A 86 -7.72 7.50 -12.29
CA ASN A 86 -6.54 6.71 -12.63
C ASN A 86 -5.32 7.13 -11.79
N GLN A 87 -5.13 8.43 -11.59
CA GLN A 87 -4.03 8.96 -10.79
C GLN A 87 -4.11 8.50 -9.33
N VAL A 88 -5.31 8.52 -8.72
CA VAL A 88 -5.45 8.12 -7.31
C VAL A 88 -5.23 6.61 -7.13
N LEU A 89 -5.68 5.79 -8.09
CA LEU A 89 -5.42 4.35 -8.10
C LEU A 89 -3.92 4.06 -8.17
N GLN A 90 -3.21 4.68 -9.11
CA GLN A 90 -1.76 4.52 -9.24
C GLN A 90 -1.03 4.96 -7.96
N THR A 91 -1.42 6.12 -7.41
CA THR A 91 -0.81 6.66 -6.18
C THR A 91 -0.99 5.71 -4.99
N MET A 92 -2.18 5.12 -4.86
CA MET A 92 -2.49 4.15 -3.80
C MET A 92 -1.66 2.86 -3.98
N GLU A 93 -1.56 2.32 -5.20
CA GLU A 93 -0.79 1.10 -5.48
C GLU A 93 0.71 1.31 -5.23
N GLU A 94 1.27 2.42 -5.72
CA GLU A 94 2.68 2.78 -5.49
C GLU A 94 2.96 2.98 -4.01
N THR A 95 2.09 3.68 -3.28
CA THR A 95 2.29 3.90 -1.84
C THR A 95 2.22 2.58 -1.07
N THR A 96 1.24 1.73 -1.38
CA THR A 96 1.08 0.41 -0.74
C THR A 96 2.29 -0.48 -0.99
N ALA A 97 2.75 -0.56 -2.24
CA ALA A 97 3.92 -1.33 -2.61
C ALA A 97 5.20 -0.81 -1.91
N ASN A 98 5.36 0.52 -1.83
CA ASN A 98 6.51 1.13 -1.18
C ASN A 98 6.53 0.88 0.33
N GLU A 99 5.39 0.98 1.02
CA GLU A 99 5.31 0.69 2.46
C GLU A 99 5.60 -0.78 2.75
N MET A 100 5.03 -1.71 1.98
CA MET A 100 5.34 -3.14 2.11
C MET A 100 6.82 -3.45 1.83
N LYS A 101 7.42 -2.79 0.83
CA LYS A 101 8.85 -2.93 0.53
C LYS A 101 9.73 -2.45 1.68
N LYS A 102 9.37 -1.37 2.36
CA LYS A 102 10.10 -0.87 3.55
C LYS A 102 10.05 -1.88 4.70
N LEU A 103 8.90 -2.49 4.94
CA LEU A 103 8.71 -3.47 6.03
C LEU A 103 9.48 -4.78 5.79
N THR A 104 9.52 -5.23 4.54
CA THR A 104 10.26 -6.43 4.13
C THR A 104 11.76 -6.18 3.92
N GLY A 105 12.23 -4.93 4.07
CA GLY A 105 13.61 -4.56 3.81
C GLY A 105 14.05 -4.75 2.35
N GLY A 106 13.11 -4.72 1.41
CA GLY A 106 13.35 -4.99 -0.01
C GLY A 106 13.54 -6.47 -0.35
N MET A 107 13.29 -7.37 0.60
CA MET A 107 13.34 -8.81 0.37
C MET A 107 12.01 -9.27 -0.26
N ASN A 108 12.05 -9.78 -1.50
CA ASN A 108 10.89 -10.43 -2.11
C ASN A 108 10.54 -11.67 -1.27
N MET A 109 9.51 -11.54 -0.44
CA MET A 109 9.01 -12.65 0.37
C MET A 109 8.45 -13.74 -0.55
N PRO A 110 8.89 -15.01 -0.41
CA PRO A 110 8.34 -16.12 -1.19
C PRO A 110 6.83 -16.24 -0.94
N GLY A 111 6.01 -16.13 -1.99
CA GLY A 111 4.55 -16.33 -1.91
C GLY A 111 3.69 -15.07 -2.08
N MET A 112 4.25 -13.91 -2.41
CA MET A 112 3.47 -12.73 -2.85
C MET A 112 3.64 -12.54 -4.37
N PHE A 113 2.70 -13.09 -5.13
CA PHE A 113 2.38 -12.78 -6.54
C PHE A 113 0.88 -13.01 -6.76
#